data_AF-A0A062X794-F1
#
_entry.id   AF-A0A062X794-F1
#
_cell.length_a   1.000
_cell.length_b   1.000
_cell.length_c   1.000
_cell.angle_alpha   90.00
_cell.angle_beta   90.00
_cell.angle_gamma   90.00
#
_symmetry.space_group_name_H-M   'P 1'
#
loop_
_entity.id
_entity.type
_entity.pdbx_description
1 polymer ?
#
loop_
_entity_poly.entity_id
_entity_poly.type
_entity_poly.pdbx_seq_one_letter_code
_entity_poly.pdbx_strand_id
1 'polypeptide(L)'
;MWETEPELLVVFHRPDRGFSTGTGVDPLAELAVLGTVTSALRPRLALVALPPSRAPEVAALPGVCGVFIDQVPPALRETLTAAESLFVDGWLARRGAKRRDPAGGEPWDTPGYLPPDRPPGAAPAG
;
A
#
# COMPACT_ATOMS: atom_id res chain seq x y z
N MET A 1 -6.56 14.92 13.26
CA MET A 1 -5.59 14.14 12.48
C MET A 1 -6.31 12.89 12.03
N TRP A 2 -6.40 12.62 10.74
CA TRP A 2 -6.82 11.28 10.30
C TRP A 2 -5.56 10.42 10.32
N GLU A 3 -5.32 9.77 11.45
CA GLU A 3 -4.31 8.71 11.51
C GLU A 3 -4.89 7.54 10.71
N THR A 4 -4.51 7.45 9.44
CA THR A 4 -4.76 6.25 8.66
C THR A 4 -4.08 5.09 9.39
N GLU A 5 -4.81 4.01 9.68
CA GLU A 5 -4.21 2.83 10.30
C GLU A 5 -2.98 2.38 9.49
N PRO A 6 -1.87 2.01 10.15
CA PRO A 6 -0.65 1.63 9.45
C PRO A 6 -0.89 0.39 8.60
N GLU A 7 -0.61 0.50 7.29
CA GLU A 7 -0.69 -0.64 6.38
C GLU A 7 0.52 -1.57 6.60
N LEU A 8 0.26 -2.86 6.78
CA LEU A 8 1.29 -3.91 6.82
C LEU A 8 1.53 -4.42 5.39
N LEU A 9 2.81 -4.57 5.01
CA LEU A 9 3.18 -5.24 3.77
C LEU A 9 3.27 -6.75 4.01
N VAL A 10 2.49 -7.52 3.27
CA VAL A 10 2.46 -8.98 3.31
C VAL A 10 3.09 -9.54 2.05
N VAL A 11 3.99 -10.52 2.21
CA VAL A 11 4.67 -11.20 1.12
C VAL A 11 4.30 -12.67 1.13
N PHE A 12 3.77 -13.18 0.03
CA PHE A 12 3.41 -14.57 -0.19
C PHE A 12 4.50 -15.34 -0.95
N HIS A 13 4.53 -16.66 -0.78
CA HIS A 13 5.35 -17.56 -1.60
C HIS A 13 4.98 -17.47 -3.08
N ARG A 14 5.99 -17.57 -3.97
CA ARG A 14 5.73 -17.71 -5.40
C ARG A 14 5.12 -19.08 -5.71
N PRO A 15 4.04 -19.15 -6.50
CA PRO A 15 3.44 -20.42 -6.91
C PRO A 15 4.43 -21.29 -7.70
N ASP A 16 5.32 -20.66 -8.47
CA ASP A 16 6.35 -21.29 -9.30
C ASP A 16 7.56 -21.85 -8.53
N ARG A 17 7.72 -21.55 -7.22
CA ARG A 17 8.80 -22.11 -6.38
C ARG A 17 8.41 -23.39 -5.62
N GLY A 18 7.36 -24.09 -6.05
CA GLY A 18 6.95 -25.37 -5.46
C GLY A 18 6.18 -25.24 -4.14
N PHE A 19 5.74 -24.04 -3.77
CA PHE A 19 4.79 -23.85 -2.68
C PHE A 19 3.37 -24.02 -3.23
N SER A 20 2.93 -25.26 -3.34
CA SER A 20 1.49 -25.53 -3.41
C SER A 20 0.99 -25.45 -1.96
N THR A 21 -0.01 -24.59 -1.68
CA THR A 21 -0.68 -24.62 -0.37
C THR A 21 -1.27 -26.00 -0.07
N GLY A 22 -1.35 -26.91 -1.06
CA GLY A 22 -1.86 -28.27 -0.93
C GLY A 22 -3.37 -28.32 -0.64
N THR A 23 -3.94 -27.18 -0.23
CA THR A 23 -5.28 -27.03 0.31
C THR A 23 -6.21 -26.23 -0.61
N GLY A 24 -5.70 -25.64 -1.70
CA GLY A 24 -6.51 -24.81 -2.62
C GLY A 24 -7.00 -23.49 -2.01
N VAL A 25 -6.47 -23.11 -0.85
CA VAL A 25 -6.86 -21.91 -0.11
C VAL A 25 -6.13 -20.70 -0.70
N ASP A 26 -6.88 -19.64 -1.03
CA ASP A 26 -6.34 -18.38 -1.52
C ASP A 26 -5.82 -17.55 -0.32
N PRO A 27 -4.50 -17.36 -0.18
CA PRO A 27 -3.92 -16.67 0.96
C PRO A 27 -4.35 -15.19 1.02
N LEU A 28 -4.76 -14.59 -0.10
CA LEU A 28 -5.32 -13.24 -0.11
C LEU A 28 -6.72 -13.20 0.50
N ALA A 29 -7.51 -14.25 0.31
CA ALA A 29 -8.84 -14.36 0.91
C ALA A 29 -8.74 -14.54 2.43
N GLU A 30 -7.82 -15.37 2.91
CA GLU A 30 -7.50 -15.51 4.34
C GLU A 30 -7.04 -14.18 4.96
N LEU A 31 -6.18 -13.44 4.24
CA LEU A 31 -5.74 -12.12 4.69
C LEU A 31 -6.92 -11.14 4.82
N ALA A 32 -7.87 -11.17 3.88
CA ALA A 32 -9.05 -10.31 3.88
C ALA A 32 -10.03 -10.62 5.04
N VAL A 33 -9.96 -11.81 5.65
CA VAL A 33 -10.72 -12.13 6.86
C VAL A 33 -10.15 -11.42 8.09
N LEU A 34 -8.83 -11.25 8.15
CA LEU A 34 -8.16 -10.62 9.30
C LEU A 34 -8.32 -9.10 9.29
N GLY A 35 -8.27 -8.46 8.12
CA GLY A 35 -8.39 -7.01 7.97
C GLY A 35 -8.58 -6.55 6.51
N THR A 36 -8.66 -5.24 6.32
CA THR A 36 -8.97 -4.66 5.00
C THR A 36 -7.74 -4.68 4.10
N VAL A 37 -7.78 -5.48 3.02
CA VAL A 37 -6.77 -5.43 1.96
C VAL A 37 -6.96 -4.15 1.14
N THR A 38 -5.99 -3.24 1.21
CA THR A 38 -6.06 -1.93 0.54
C THR A 38 -5.43 -1.97 -0.85
N SER A 39 -4.50 -2.89 -1.08
CA SER A 39 -3.86 -3.08 -2.38
C SER A 39 -3.25 -4.46 -2.49
N ALA A 40 -3.16 -5.00 -3.70
CA ALA A 40 -2.48 -6.26 -3.97
C ALA A 40 -1.77 -6.21 -5.32
N LEU A 41 -0.51 -6.64 -5.34
CA LEU A 41 0.23 -6.98 -6.55
C LEU A 41 0.44 -8.49 -6.58
N ARG A 42 -0.52 -9.17 -7.19
CA ARG A 42 -0.49 -10.62 -7.34
C ARG A 42 0.74 -11.07 -8.15
N PRO A 43 1.32 -12.24 -7.84
CA PRO A 43 0.84 -13.23 -6.85
C PRO A 43 1.43 -13.04 -5.44
N ARG A 44 2.36 -12.10 -5.22
CA ARG A 44 3.20 -12.11 -4.01
C ARG A 44 2.93 -11.02 -3.00
N LEU A 45 2.43 -9.86 -3.37
CA LEU A 45 2.40 -8.71 -2.46
C LEU A 45 0.97 -8.28 -2.17
N ALA A 46 0.70 -7.96 -0.91
CA ALA A 46 -0.52 -7.29 -0.49
C ALA A 46 -0.23 -6.26 0.60
N LEU A 47 -1.06 -5.24 0.67
CA LEU A 47 -1.16 -4.30 1.77
C LEU A 47 -2.45 -4.57 2.52
N VAL A 48 -2.37 -4.67 3.84
CA VAL A 48 -3.52 -4.83 4.72
C VAL A 48 -3.51 -3.75 5.79
N ALA A 49 -4.64 -3.08 5.97
CA ALA A 49 -4.85 -2.13 7.06
C ALA A 49 -5.16 -2.91 8.34
N LEU A 50 -4.14 -3.07 9.19
CA LEU A 50 -4.20 -3.78 10.46
C LEU A 50 -3.22 -3.18 11.46
N PRO A 51 -3.55 -3.13 12.76
CA PRO A 51 -2.59 -2.74 13.78
C PRO A 51 -1.32 -3.63 13.74
N PRO A 52 -0.12 -3.07 13.95
CA PRO A 52 1.13 -3.86 13.92
C PRO A 52 1.17 -4.98 14.97
N SER A 53 0.39 -4.85 16.05
CA SER A 53 0.21 -5.90 17.07
C SER A 53 -0.38 -7.19 16.51
N ARG A 54 -1.07 -7.15 15.36
CA ARG A 54 -1.64 -8.33 14.67
C ARG A 54 -0.73 -8.91 13.60
N ALA A 55 0.46 -8.34 13.37
CA ALA A 55 1.43 -8.90 12.43
C ALA A 55 1.77 -10.39 12.68
N PRO A 56 1.86 -10.89 13.94
CA PRO A 56 2.07 -12.32 14.20
C PRO A 56 0.93 -13.22 13.70
N GLU A 57 -0.33 -12.78 13.77
CA GLU A 57 -1.48 -13.53 13.25
C GLU A 57 -1.40 -13.64 11.73
N VAL A 58 -1.04 -12.54 11.06
CA VAL A 58 -0.87 -12.52 9.60
C VAL A 58 0.31 -13.40 9.18
N ALA A 59 1.42 -13.38 9.93
CA ALA A 59 2.60 -14.19 9.65
C ALA A 59 2.35 -15.70 9.82
N ALA A 60 1.35 -16.08 10.63
CA ALA A 60 0.95 -17.47 10.81
C ALA A 60 0.06 -18.01 9.67
N LEU A 61 -0.42 -17.14 8.77
CA LEU A 61 -1.27 -17.58 7.66
C LEU A 61 -0.49 -18.48 6.68
N PRO A 62 -1.10 -19.57 6.19
CA PRO A 62 -0.50 -20.42 5.17
C PRO A 62 -0.11 -19.61 3.93
N GLY A 63 1.13 -19.79 3.46
CA GLY A 63 1.64 -19.13 2.26
C GLY A 63 2.22 -17.74 2.47
N VAL A 64 2.14 -17.16 3.67
CA VAL A 64 2.85 -15.93 4.03
C VAL A 64 4.33 -16.26 4.30
N CYS A 65 5.21 -15.58 3.56
CA CYS A 65 6.66 -15.65 3.67
C CYS A 65 7.21 -14.53 4.58
N GLY A 66 6.47 -13.42 4.73
CA GLY A 66 6.90 -12.32 5.58
C GLY A 66 5.84 -11.24 5.73
N VAL A 67 5.87 -10.57 6.88
CA VAL A 67 5.03 -9.41 7.20
C VAL A 67 5.95 -8.29 7.66
N PHE A 68 5.82 -7.12 7.05
CA PHE A 68 6.70 -5.99 7.29
C PHE A 68 5.89 -4.78 7.73
N ILE A 69 6.41 -4.15 8.78
CA ILE A 69 5.83 -2.94 9.33
C ILE A 69 6.53 -1.77 8.67
N ASP A 70 7.82 -1.52 8.92
CA ASP A 70 8.41 -0.22 8.54
C ASP A 70 9.45 -0.31 7.43
N GLN A 71 9.97 -1.51 7.22
CA GLN A 71 11.12 -1.75 6.37
C GLN A 71 11.06 -3.15 5.78
N VAL A 72 11.65 -3.29 4.60
CA VAL A 72 11.83 -4.58 3.93
C VAL A 72 13.32 -4.91 3.94
N PRO A 73 13.73 -6.10 4.41
CA PRO A 73 15.13 -6.51 4.43
C PRO A 73 15.78 -6.45 3.03
N PRO A 74 17.05 -6.01 2.90
CA PRO A 74 17.74 -5.96 1.61
C PRO A 74 17.75 -7.29 0.86
N ALA A 75 17.95 -8.39 1.58
CA ALA A 75 17.93 -9.74 1.00
C ALA A 75 16.58 -10.06 0.33
N LEU A 76 15.45 -9.58 0.86
CA LEU A 76 14.15 -9.76 0.21
C LEU A 76 14.01 -8.85 -1.01
N ARG A 77 14.47 -7.59 -0.91
CA ARG A 77 14.47 -6.60 -2.01
C ARG A 77 15.18 -7.14 -3.25
N GLU A 78 16.30 -7.82 -3.08
CA GLU A 78 17.06 -8.46 -4.17
C GLU A 78 16.27 -9.56 -4.90
N THR A 79 15.24 -10.14 -4.28
CA THR A 79 14.39 -11.17 -4.90
C THR A 79 13.14 -10.61 -5.59
N LEU A 80 12.92 -9.29 -5.52
CA LEU A 80 11.74 -8.66 -6.08
C LEU A 80 11.94 -8.38 -7.56
N THR A 81 10.86 -8.49 -8.33
CA THR A 81 10.84 -7.94 -9.70
C THR A 81 10.85 -6.41 -9.66
N ALA A 82 11.05 -5.77 -10.82
CA ALA A 82 10.94 -4.31 -10.92
C ALA A 82 9.56 -3.79 -10.48
N ALA A 83 8.48 -4.47 -10.86
CA ALA A 83 7.12 -4.10 -10.47
C ALA A 83 6.87 -4.28 -8.97
N GLU A 84 7.36 -5.40 -8.40
CA GLU A 84 7.29 -5.65 -6.95
C GLU A 84 8.11 -4.63 -6.16
N SER A 85 9.28 -4.23 -6.67
CA SER A 85 10.11 -3.19 -6.06
C SER A 85 9.41 -1.84 -6.03
N LEU A 86 8.80 -1.42 -7.15
CA LEU A 86 8.03 -0.18 -7.22
C LEU A 86 6.82 -0.17 -6.26
N PHE A 87 6.15 -1.32 -6.10
CA PHE A 87 5.06 -1.46 -5.15
C PHE A 87 5.53 -1.22 -3.71
N VAL A 88 6.65 -1.85 -3.32
CA VAL A 88 7.27 -1.66 -2.00
C VAL A 88 7.73 -0.22 -1.81
N ASP A 89 8.36 0.38 -2.82
CA ASP A 89 8.82 1.77 -2.76
C ASP A 89 7.64 2.73 -2.57
N GLY A 90 6.53 2.49 -3.27
CA GLY A 90 5.29 3.27 -3.10
C GLY A 90 4.69 3.16 -1.70
N TRP A 91 4.70 1.95 -1.11
CA TRP A 91 4.27 1.74 0.27
C TRP A 91 5.17 2.47 1.28
N LEU A 92 6.50 2.38 1.12
CA LEU A 92 7.46 3.11 1.96
C LEU A 92 7.30 4.63 1.84
N ALA A 93 7.10 5.14 0.61
CA ALA A 93 6.92 6.57 0.37
C ALA A 93 5.66 7.14 1.05
N ARG A 94 4.58 6.37 1.15
CA ARG A 94 3.35 6.78 1.86
C ARG A 94 3.55 6.94 3.36
N ARG A 95 4.50 6.20 3.93
CA ARG A 95 4.89 6.24 5.34
C ARG A 95 5.87 7.37 5.65
N GLY A 96 6.55 7.90 4.62
CA GLY A 96 7.35 9.11 4.76
C GLY A 96 6.49 10.29 5.23
N ALA A 97 7.03 11.11 6.12
CA ALA A 97 6.36 12.33 6.55
C ALA A 97 6.05 13.19 5.32
N LYS A 98 4.77 13.41 5.03
CA LYS A 98 4.35 14.36 4.00
C LYS A 98 4.69 15.76 4.50
N ARG A 99 5.85 16.27 4.11
CA ARG A 99 6.22 17.67 4.35
C ARG A 99 5.28 18.53 3.51
N ARG A 100 4.23 19.04 4.15
CA ARG A 100 3.39 20.09 3.60
C ARG A 100 4.14 21.39 3.85
N ASP A 101 4.74 21.97 2.83
CA ASP A 101 5.25 23.35 2.98
C ASP A 101 4.05 24.26 3.28
N PRO A 102 4.05 25.04 4.38
CA PRO A 102 2.90 25.84 4.82
C PRO A 102 2.46 26.94 3.85
N ALA A 103 3.26 27.20 2.82
CA ALA A 103 2.93 28.03 1.68
C ALA A 103 3.57 27.35 0.48
N GLY A 104 2.78 26.55 -0.26
CA GLY A 104 3.21 26.17 -1.59
C GLY A 104 3.40 27.46 -2.37
N GLY A 105 4.61 27.79 -2.79
CA GLY A 105 4.89 28.94 -3.65
C GLY A 105 4.34 28.73 -5.07
N GLU A 106 3.20 28.07 -5.19
CA GLU A 106 2.54 27.82 -6.44
C GLU A 106 1.84 29.11 -6.90
N PRO A 107 1.81 29.37 -8.21
CA PRO A 107 1.19 30.58 -8.74
C PRO A 107 -0.26 30.78 -8.27
N TRP A 108 -0.96 29.66 -8.01
CA TRP A 108 -2.36 29.66 -7.56
C TRP A 108 -2.57 29.98 -6.08
N ASP A 109 -1.51 30.00 -5.28
CA ASP A 109 -1.55 30.40 -3.86
C ASP A 109 -1.31 31.91 -3.67
N THR A 110 -1.07 32.66 -4.76
CA THR A 110 -0.83 34.11 -4.71
C THR A 110 -2.16 34.88 -4.53
N PRO A 111 -2.25 35.86 -3.61
CA PRO A 111 -3.43 36.72 -3.48
C PRO A 111 -3.77 37.41 -4.81
N GLY A 112 -4.99 37.19 -5.31
CA GLY A 112 -5.45 37.73 -6.60
C GLY A 112 -5.32 36.76 -7.78
N TYR A 113 -4.83 35.53 -7.57
CA TYR A 113 -4.92 34.49 -8.58
C TYR A 113 -6.39 34.10 -8.84
N LEU A 114 -6.82 34.23 -10.09
CA LEU A 114 -8.10 33.72 -10.57
C LEU A 114 -7.84 32.36 -11.21
N PRO A 115 -8.51 31.28 -10.77
CA PRO A 115 -8.46 30.01 -11.47
C PRO A 115 -8.92 30.21 -12.93
N PRO A 116 -8.41 29.41 -13.89
CA PRO A 116 -8.84 29.51 -15.27
C PRO A 116 -10.36 29.38 -15.37
N ASP A 117 -10.95 30.12 -16.31
CA ASP A 117 -12.39 30.10 -16.54
C ASP A 117 -12.91 28.67 -16.67
N ARG A 118 -14.06 28.41 -16.05
CA ARG A 118 -14.67 27.08 -16.05
C ARG A 118 -14.96 26.67 -17.50
N PRO A 119 -14.70 25.40 -17.90
CA PRO A 119 -15.04 24.95 -19.24
C PRO A 119 -16.53 25.21 -19.55
N PRO A 120 -16.86 25.65 -20.78
CA PRO A 120 -18.22 26.03 -21.14
C PRO A 120 -19.17 24.83 -20.99
N GLY A 121 -20.19 24.97 -20.12
CA GLY A 121 -21.25 23.96 -19.93
C GLY A 121 -21.46 23.46 -18.50
N ALA A 122 -20.61 23.83 -17.54
CA ALA A 122 -20.80 23.42 -16.15
C ALA A 122 -21.79 24.34 -15.42
N ALA A 123 -23.04 23.87 -15.30
CA ALA A 123 -24.16 24.53 -14.64
C ALA A 123 -23.82 25.04 -13.22
N PRO A 124 -24.49 26.10 -12.73
CA PRO A 124 -24.36 26.52 -11.34
C PRO A 124 -24.91 25.43 -10.42
N ALA A 125 -24.14 25.05 -9.40
CA ALA A 125 -24.69 24.33 -8.26
C ALA A 125 -25.57 25.33 -7.49
N GLY A 126 -26.87 25.07 -7.49
CA GLY A 126 -27.85 25.84 -6.71
C GLY A 126 -27.79 25.52 -5.23
#